data_AF-A0A842XYP6-F1
#
_entry.id   AF-A0A842XYP6-F1
#
_cell.length_a   1.000
_cell.length_b   1.000
_cell.length_c   1.000
_cell.angle_alpha   90.00
_cell.angle_beta   90.00
_cell.angle_gamma   90.00
#
_symmetry.space_group_name_H-M   'P 1'
#
loop_
_entity.id
_entity.type
_entity.pdbx_description
1 polymer ?
#
loop_
_entity_poly.entity_id
_entity_poly.type
_entity_poly.pdbx_seq_one_letter_code
_entity_poly.pdbx_strand_id
1 'polypeptide(L)'
;MADCDLCGVGRPTLCPVKVHDPRVKTQYPAGTWRNLSEECLNSCYEANVSKIPSDAKKCDLCGTRDEAMYKVDVSVPTFGEPYSRAETRAICESCLAACEESYNRRQAEKEEGHHH
;
A
#
# COMPACT_ATOMS: atom_id res chain seq x y z
N MET A 1 -6.03 -17.20 2.50
CA MET A 1 -5.82 -16.15 1.46
C MET A 1 -6.25 -14.84 2.07
N ALA A 2 -5.49 -13.78 1.80
CA ALA A 2 -5.81 -12.42 2.22
C ALA A 2 -5.91 -11.56 0.96
N ASP A 3 -6.68 -10.49 1.06
CA ASP A 3 -6.87 -9.54 -0.03
C ASP A 3 -5.91 -8.36 0.15
N CYS A 4 -5.46 -7.80 -0.96
CA CYS A 4 -4.71 -6.55 -0.96
C CYS A 4 -5.59 -5.41 -0.42
N ASP A 5 -5.12 -4.69 0.60
CA ASP A 5 -5.86 -3.58 1.23
C ASP A 5 -6.09 -2.38 0.27
N LEU A 6 -5.43 -2.32 -0.90
CA LEU A 6 -5.59 -1.22 -1.87
C LEU A 6 -6.42 -1.59 -3.11
N CYS A 7 -6.10 -2.71 -3.76
CA CYS A 7 -6.77 -3.13 -4.98
C CYS A 7 -7.77 -4.27 -4.78
N GLY A 8 -7.80 -4.92 -3.61
CA GLY A 8 -8.72 -6.03 -3.32
C GLY A 8 -8.39 -7.35 -4.00
N VAL A 9 -7.23 -7.46 -4.69
CA VAL A 9 -6.81 -8.74 -5.29
C VAL A 9 -6.45 -9.75 -4.19
N GLY A 10 -7.04 -10.94 -4.26
CA GLY A 10 -6.64 -12.07 -3.43
C GLY A 10 -5.37 -12.73 -3.97
N ARG A 11 -4.32 -12.82 -3.14
CA ARG A 11 -3.07 -13.53 -3.48
C ARG A 11 -2.70 -14.53 -2.38
N PRO A 12 -1.97 -15.61 -2.70
CA PRO A 12 -1.43 -16.53 -1.69
C PRO A 12 -0.43 -15.84 -0.76
N THR A 13 0.36 -14.92 -1.32
CA THR A 13 1.38 -14.13 -0.62
C THR A 13 1.15 -12.64 -0.87
N LEU A 14 1.26 -11.84 0.19
CA LEU A 14 1.18 -10.39 0.15
C LEU A 14 2.38 -9.80 0.90
N CYS A 15 2.63 -8.52 0.69
CA CYS A 15 3.67 -7.75 1.35
C CYS A 15 3.10 -7.05 2.59
N PRO A 16 3.54 -7.41 3.80
CA PRO A 16 3.10 -6.75 5.01
C PRO A 16 3.75 -5.37 5.14
N VAL A 17 2.92 -4.32 5.24
CA VAL A 17 3.31 -2.93 5.48
C VAL A 17 2.80 -2.51 6.85
N LYS A 18 3.69 -1.96 7.68
CA LYS A 18 3.34 -1.49 9.02
C LYS A 18 2.76 -0.08 8.95
N VAL A 19 1.55 0.12 9.43
CA VAL A 19 0.87 1.42 9.41
C VAL A 19 0.32 1.81 10.77
N HIS A 20 0.20 3.11 11.02
CA HIS A 20 -0.42 3.65 12.22
C HIS A 20 -1.87 4.02 11.96
N ASP A 21 -2.76 3.05 12.07
CA ASP A 21 -4.21 3.25 11.87
C ASP A 21 -4.86 3.81 13.15
N PRO A 22 -5.42 5.04 13.13
CA PRO A 22 -6.02 5.66 14.31
C PRO A 22 -7.20 4.86 14.89
N ARG A 23 -7.90 4.06 14.07
CA ARG A 23 -9.08 3.30 14.49
C ARG A 23 -8.76 2.16 15.45
N VAL A 24 -7.53 1.65 15.38
CA VAL A 24 -7.08 0.49 16.18
C VAL A 24 -5.91 0.83 17.08
N LYS A 25 -5.57 2.12 17.22
CA LYS A 25 -4.43 2.61 18.01
C LYS A 25 -4.49 2.19 19.48
N THR A 26 -5.68 2.06 20.05
CA THR A 26 -5.85 1.65 21.45
C THR A 26 -5.48 0.19 21.68
N GLN A 27 -5.76 -0.70 20.72
CA GLN A 27 -5.37 -2.12 20.79
C GLN A 27 -3.94 -2.35 20.28
N TYR A 28 -3.51 -1.55 19.29
CA TYR A 28 -2.21 -1.69 18.63
C TYR A 28 -1.45 -0.36 18.62
N PRO A 29 -0.90 0.07 19.78
CA PRO A 29 -0.21 1.36 19.89
C PRO A 29 1.04 1.45 19.02
N ALA A 30 1.70 0.32 18.76
CA ALA A 30 2.88 0.24 17.90
C ALA A 30 2.56 0.25 16.40
N GLY A 31 1.28 0.34 16.01
CA GLY A 31 0.82 0.19 14.63
C GLY A 31 0.26 -1.21 14.33
N THR A 32 -0.37 -1.33 13.18
CA THR A 32 -0.98 -2.57 12.65
C THR A 32 -0.40 -2.91 11.28
N TRP A 33 -0.67 -4.13 10.81
CA TRP A 33 -0.19 -4.60 9.52
C TRP A 33 -1.28 -4.50 8.46
N ARG A 34 -0.91 -3.96 7.30
CA ARG A 34 -1.71 -3.99 6.06
C ARG A 34 -1.01 -4.90 5.06
N ASN A 35 -1.77 -5.59 4.24
CA ASN A 35 -1.26 -6.52 3.25
C ASN A 35 -1.44 -5.91 1.87
N LEU A 36 -0.34 -5.65 1.17
CA LEU A 36 -0.37 -5.14 -0.19
C LEU A 36 0.06 -6.21 -1.19
N SER A 37 -0.54 -6.20 -2.38
CA SER A 37 0.03 -6.95 -3.49
C SER A 37 1.37 -6.33 -3.89
N GLU A 38 2.22 -7.10 -4.56
CA GLU A 38 3.52 -6.60 -5.02
C GLU A 38 3.35 -5.41 -5.98
N GLU A 39 2.34 -5.48 -6.85
CA GLU A 39 2.01 -4.42 -7.78
C GLU A 39 1.60 -3.13 -7.03
N CYS A 40 0.75 -3.23 -6.01
CA CYS A 40 0.35 -2.07 -5.21
C CYS A 40 1.50 -1.50 -4.37
N LEU A 41 2.39 -2.36 -3.87
CA LEU A 41 3.58 -1.91 -3.15
C LEU A 41 4.50 -1.10 -4.06
N ASN A 42 4.71 -1.54 -5.30
CA ASN A 42 5.49 -0.83 -6.31
C ASN A 42 4.84 0.52 -6.65
N SER A 43 3.52 0.55 -6.88
CA SER A 43 2.80 1.81 -7.11
C SER A 43 2.93 2.79 -5.94
N CYS A 44 2.91 2.30 -4.69
CA CYS A 44 3.17 3.16 -3.53
C CYS A 44 4.60 3.69 -3.52
N TYR A 45 5.60 2.87 -3.86
CA TYR A 45 6.99 3.32 -3.95
C TYR A 45 7.16 4.41 -5.02
N GLU A 46 6.62 4.21 -6.22
CA GLU A 46 6.64 5.20 -7.30
C GLU A 46 5.91 6.50 -6.92
N ALA A 47 4.80 6.40 -6.21
CA ALA A 47 4.09 7.56 -5.66
C ALA A 47 4.90 8.29 -4.59
N ASN A 48 5.69 7.58 -3.78
CA ASN A 48 6.60 8.19 -2.81
C ASN A 48 7.74 8.96 -3.49
N VAL A 49 8.19 8.52 -4.65
CA VAL A 49 9.21 9.22 -5.43
C VAL A 49 8.62 10.44 -6.14
N SER A 50 7.44 10.30 -6.75
CA SER A 50 6.81 11.37 -7.54
C SER A 50 6.10 12.43 -6.70
N LYS A 51 5.61 12.08 -5.50
CA LYS A 51 4.90 12.96 -4.55
C LYS A 51 3.79 13.80 -5.19
N ILE A 52 3.00 13.21 -6.08
CA ILE A 52 1.86 13.89 -6.70
C ILE A 52 0.76 14.11 -5.63
N PRO A 53 0.37 15.36 -5.31
CA PRO A 53 -0.60 15.63 -4.25
C PRO A 53 -2.02 15.17 -4.62
N SER A 54 -2.80 14.81 -3.60
CA SER A 54 -4.21 14.44 -3.68
C SER A 54 -5.06 15.35 -2.80
N ASP A 55 -6.23 15.76 -3.29
CA ASP A 55 -7.20 16.58 -2.52
C ASP A 55 -8.05 15.74 -1.55
N ALA A 56 -7.79 14.43 -1.46
CA ALA A 56 -8.47 13.54 -0.54
C ALA A 56 -8.18 13.90 0.92
N LYS A 57 -9.18 13.74 1.79
CA LYS A 57 -9.09 14.07 3.22
C LYS A 57 -8.76 12.87 4.13
N LYS A 58 -8.56 11.70 3.54
CA LYS A 58 -8.41 10.44 4.26
C LYS A 58 -7.42 9.54 3.52
N CYS A 59 -6.50 8.96 4.28
CA CYS A 59 -5.62 7.91 3.78
C CYS A 59 -6.40 6.61 3.60
N ASP A 60 -6.31 6.00 2.42
CA ASP A 60 -6.99 4.74 2.11
C ASP A 60 -6.35 3.53 2.83
N LEU A 61 -5.10 3.64 3.28
CA LEU A 61 -4.38 2.55 3.94
C LEU A 61 -4.51 2.54 5.47
N CYS A 62 -4.24 3.68 6.13
CA CYS A 62 -4.32 3.79 7.59
C CYS A 62 -5.58 4.49 8.09
N GLY A 63 -6.32 5.21 7.25
CA GLY A 63 -7.52 5.94 7.66
C GLY A 63 -7.26 7.26 8.39
N THR A 64 -6.01 7.69 8.57
CA THR A 64 -5.67 9.02 9.09
C THR A 64 -6.29 10.12 8.24
N ARG A 65 -6.69 11.20 8.91
CA ARG A 65 -7.24 12.42 8.32
C ARG A 65 -6.29 13.56 8.66
N ASP A 66 -6.35 14.63 7.88
CA ASP A 66 -5.62 15.89 8.15
C ASP A 66 -4.09 15.80 7.98
N GLU A 67 -3.60 14.89 7.13
CA GLU A 67 -2.21 14.82 6.67
C GLU A 67 -2.12 15.06 5.16
N ALA A 68 -0.93 15.41 4.64
CA ALA A 68 -0.69 15.50 3.21
C ALA A 68 -0.91 14.13 2.55
N MET A 69 -1.77 14.10 1.52
CA MET A 69 -2.13 12.90 0.78
C MET A 69 -1.51 12.94 -0.62
N TYR A 70 -1.13 11.77 -1.11
CA TYR A 70 -0.53 11.60 -2.43
C TYR A 70 -1.31 10.57 -3.24
N LYS A 71 -1.35 10.77 -4.55
CA LYS A 71 -2.03 9.89 -5.49
C LYS A 71 -1.23 8.62 -5.70
N VAL A 72 -1.89 7.48 -5.57
CA VAL A 72 -1.35 6.16 -5.90
C VAL A 72 -2.32 5.49 -6.86
N ASP A 73 -1.89 5.25 -8.09
CA ASP A 73 -2.72 4.57 -9.07
C ASP A 73 -2.62 3.05 -8.87
N VAL A 74 -3.78 2.41 -8.75
CA VAL A 74 -3.90 0.96 -8.56
C VAL A 74 -4.85 0.37 -9.60
N SER A 75 -4.63 -0.90 -9.92
CA SER A 75 -5.49 -1.66 -10.82
C SER A 75 -6.41 -2.58 -10.01
N VAL A 76 -7.70 -2.24 -9.94
CA VAL A 76 -8.71 -3.03 -9.22
C VAL A 76 -9.28 -4.08 -10.16
N PRO A 77 -9.25 -5.39 -9.83
CA PRO A 77 -9.79 -6.45 -10.67
C PRO A 77 -11.32 -6.34 -10.76
N THR A 78 -11.86 -6.62 -11.94
CA THR A 78 -13.31 -6.61 -12.20
C THR A 78 -13.72 -7.82 -13.05
N PHE A 79 -15.00 -8.17 -13.06
CA PHE A 79 -15.51 -9.36 -13.76
C PHE A 79 -15.83 -9.13 -15.26
N GLY A 80 -15.66 -7.91 -15.78
CA GLY A 80 -15.95 -7.59 -17.18
C GLY A 80 -14.73 -6.97 -17.87
N GLU A 81 -14.60 -7.19 -19.19
CA GLU A 81 -13.51 -6.62 -20.01
C GLU A 81 -13.42 -5.09 -19.81
N PRO A 82 -12.25 -4.52 -19.48
CA PRO A 82 -10.89 -5.09 -19.57
C PRO A 82 -10.37 -5.85 -18.32
N TYR A 83 -11.25 -6.51 -17.55
CA TYR A 83 -11.00 -7.32 -16.33
C TYR A 83 -10.29 -6.61 -15.18
N SER A 84 -10.03 -5.31 -15.35
CA SER A 84 -9.46 -4.43 -14.35
C SER A 84 -9.85 -2.99 -14.63
N ARG A 85 -9.85 -2.15 -13.60
CA ARG A 85 -10.08 -0.71 -13.72
C ARG A 85 -9.01 0.05 -12.95
N ALA A 86 -8.50 1.12 -13.55
CA ALA A 86 -7.62 2.04 -12.85
C ALA A 86 -8.43 2.82 -11.80
N GLU A 87 -7.93 2.84 -10.57
CA GLU A 87 -8.43 3.69 -9.50
C GLU A 87 -7.26 4.43 -8.86
N THR A 88 -7.47 5.69 -8.51
CA THR A 88 -6.50 6.45 -7.72
C THR A 88 -6.87 6.34 -6.24
N ARG A 89 -5.93 5.87 -5.44
CA ARG A 89 -5.97 5.87 -3.97
C ARG A 89 -5.22 7.08 -3.44
N ALA A 90 -5.60 7.53 -2.25
CA ALA A 90 -4.93 8.61 -1.54
C ALA A 90 -4.20 8.05 -0.33
N ILE A 91 -2.88 8.22 -0.30
CA ILE A 91 -2.02 7.65 0.74
C ILE A 91 -1.25 8.77 1.43
N CYS A 92 -1.21 8.78 2.75
CA CYS A 92 -0.46 9.78 3.51
C CYS A 92 1.05 9.50 3.45
N GLU A 93 1.84 10.54 3.75
CA GLU A 93 3.30 10.47 3.74
C GLU A 93 3.87 9.31 4.57
N SER A 94 3.37 9.13 5.80
CA SER A 94 3.86 8.08 6.70
C SER A 94 3.62 6.67 6.16
N CYS A 95 2.48 6.45 5.48
CA CYS A 95 2.20 5.18 4.83
C CYS A 95 3.08 4.95 3.60
N LEU A 96 3.39 5.99 2.82
CA LEU A 96 4.30 5.87 1.68
C LEU A 96 5.73 5.52 2.12
N ALA A 97 6.22 6.13 3.19
CA ALA A 97 7.52 5.78 3.77
C ALA A 97 7.57 4.32 4.26
N ALA A 98 6.50 3.84 4.90
CA ALA A 98 6.40 2.43 5.31
C ALA A 98 6.34 1.47 4.11
N CYS A 99 5.67 1.88 3.01
CA CYS A 99 5.68 1.13 1.76
C CYS A 99 7.10 1.06 1.16
N GLU A 100 7.85 2.16 1.17
CA GLU A 100 9.25 2.18 0.71
C GLU A 100 10.15 1.25 1.52
N GLU A 101 10.07 1.27 2.86
CA GLU A 101 10.81 0.33 3.72
C GLU A 101 10.49 -1.13 3.35
N SER A 102 9.20 -1.43 3.19
CA SER A 102 8.73 -2.76 2.84
C SER A 102 9.17 -3.18 1.43
N TYR A 103 9.17 -2.25 0.47
CA TYR A 103 9.66 -2.46 -0.88
C TYR A 103 11.16 -2.80 -0.88
N ASN A 104 11.99 -1.99 -0.20
CA ASN A 104 13.43 -2.20 -0.12
C ASN A 104 13.78 -3.54 0.53
N ARG A 105 13.08 -3.90 1.62
CA ARG A 105 13.24 -5.22 2.26
C ARG A 105 12.94 -6.36 1.28
N ARG A 106 11.88 -6.24 0.48
CA ARG A 106 11.51 -7.25 -0.53
C ARG A 106 12.54 -7.38 -1.66
N GLN A 107 13.13 -6.28 -2.10
CA GLN A 107 14.19 -6.34 -3.11
C GLN A 107 15.43 -7.06 -2.54
N ALA A 108 15.85 -6.73 -1.31
CA ALA A 108 16.95 -7.41 -0.64
C ALA A 108 16.69 -8.92 -0.46
N GLU A 109 15.48 -9.32 -0.02
CA GLU A 109 15.08 -10.74 0.10
C GLU A 109 15.18 -11.50 -1.24
N LYS A 110 14.81 -10.85 -2.35
CA LYS A 110 14.92 -11.45 -3.69
C LYS A 110 16.36 -11.61 -4.11
N GLU A 111 17.19 -10.59 -3.90
CA GLU A 111 18.62 -10.63 -4.20
C GLU A 111 19.33 -11.75 -3.42
N GLU A 112 19.06 -11.89 -2.12
CA GLU A 112 19.62 -12.96 -1.28
C GLU A 112 19.12 -14.35 -1.69
N GLY A 113 17.85 -14.48 -2.12
CA GLY A 113 17.26 -15.73 -2.59
C GLY A 113 17.83 -16.25 -3.91
N HIS A 114 18.51 -15.42 -4.70
CA HIS A 114 19.16 -15.82 -5.95
C HIS A 114 20.58 -16.40 -5.75
N HIS A 115 21.12 -16.39 -4.54
CA HIS A 115 22.47 -16.85 -4.22
C HIS A 115 22.51 -18.27 -3.61
N HIS A 116 21.41 -19.03 -3.67
CA HIS A 116 21.28 -20.37 -3.11
C HIS A 116 21.00 -21.46 -4.14
#